data_AF-A0A6H1RDP6-F1
#
_entry.id   AF-A0A6H1RDP6-F1
#
_cell.length_a   1.000
_cell.length_b   1.000
_cell.length_c   1.000
_cell.angle_alpha   90.00
_cell.angle_beta   90.00
_cell.angle_gamma   90.00
#
_symmetry.space_group_name_H-M   'P 1'
#
loop_
_entity.id
_entity.type
_entity.pdbx_description
1 polymer ?
#
loop_
_entity_poly.entity_id
_entity_poly.type
_entity_poly.pdbx_seq_one_letter_code
_entity_poly.pdbx_strand_id
1 'polypeptide(L)'
;MMLLDLGTIRVRDARSAQHCWVERNADGYHVTGQPPFPAVPDTVGSVDIDWVDDTSSATAGSISAVLAPITVDDWQEAAHRVWPKWQPLSGMPSGLRVVSIDGENEILLGEPGCLFTIFGPDRVLSRLFSGDVLFDEVLFANLIRIVGGLGQVSVLIGASMREAFDGFLD
;
A
#
# COMPACT_ATOMS: atom_id res chain seq x y z
N MET A 1 5.45 10.13 -24.17
CA MET A 1 6.41 10.96 -23.41
C MET A 1 5.60 11.93 -22.57
N MET A 2 5.11 11.49 -21.40
CA MET A 2 4.38 12.36 -20.48
C MET A 2 5.40 13.22 -19.72
N LEU A 3 5.17 14.53 -19.71
CA LEU A 3 5.93 15.50 -18.93
C LEU A 3 5.79 15.16 -17.44
N LEU A 4 6.89 14.74 -16.81
CA LEU A 4 7.07 14.79 -15.37
C LEU A 4 7.45 16.23 -15.00
N ASP A 5 6.46 17.11 -14.89
CA ASP A 5 6.63 18.39 -14.19
C ASP A 5 6.88 18.10 -12.70
N LEU A 6 7.72 18.94 -12.11
CA LEU A 6 8.28 18.86 -10.75
C LEU A 6 7.32 18.24 -9.72
N GLY A 7 7.68 17.06 -9.21
CA GLY A 7 6.94 16.36 -8.16
C GLY A 7 7.66 15.07 -7.74
N THR A 8 7.40 14.62 -6.51
CA THR A 8 7.91 13.33 -6.03
C THR A 8 6.91 12.24 -6.39
N ILE A 9 7.40 11.14 -6.96
CA ILE A 9 6.58 9.97 -7.30
C ILE A 9 6.97 8.81 -6.41
N ARG A 10 5.97 8.15 -5.82
CA ARG A 10 6.18 6.86 -5.17
C ARG A 10 6.20 5.77 -6.24
N VAL A 11 7.35 5.15 -6.44
CA VAL A 11 7.50 4.00 -7.33
C VAL A 11 7.42 2.74 -6.50
N ARG A 12 6.62 1.79 -6.95
CA ARG A 12 6.40 0.51 -6.27
C ARG A 12 6.76 -0.64 -7.21
N ASP A 13 7.34 -1.68 -6.65
CA ASP A 13 7.43 -2.94 -7.37
C ASP A 13 6.04 -3.58 -7.37
N ALA A 14 5.52 -3.92 -8.54
CA ALA A 14 4.26 -4.65 -8.60
C ALA A 14 4.36 -5.99 -7.86
N ARG A 15 5.53 -6.63 -7.87
CA ARG A 15 5.78 -8.01 -7.42
C ARG A 15 6.23 -8.12 -5.97
N SER A 16 6.49 -7.01 -5.28
CA SER A 16 6.93 -7.02 -3.88
C SER A 16 6.30 -5.88 -3.09
N ALA A 17 6.49 -5.93 -1.77
CA ALA A 17 6.07 -4.88 -0.84
C ALA A 17 6.87 -3.57 -0.98
N GLN A 18 7.90 -3.58 -1.83
CA GLN A 18 8.87 -2.51 -1.85
C GLN A 18 8.40 -1.30 -2.62
N HIS A 19 8.80 -0.15 -2.10
CA HIS A 19 8.58 1.13 -2.71
C HIS A 19 9.79 2.03 -2.51
N CYS A 20 9.99 2.93 -3.46
CA CYS A 20 10.96 4.02 -3.36
C CYS A 20 10.30 5.32 -3.80
N TRP A 21 10.96 6.42 -3.50
CA TRP A 21 10.53 7.74 -3.90
C TRP A 21 11.50 8.26 -4.96
N VAL A 22 10.93 8.76 -6.05
CA VAL A 22 11.69 9.33 -7.16
C VAL A 22 11.36 10.80 -7.26
N GLU A 23 12.38 11.64 -7.06
CA GLU A 23 12.29 13.09 -7.23
C GLU A 23 13.05 13.50 -8.49
N ARG A 24 12.52 14.48 -9.24
CA ARG A 24 13.21 15.08 -10.37
C ARG A 24 13.76 16.46 -9.98
N ASN A 25 15.08 16.57 -9.90
CA ASN A 25 15.81 17.80 -9.60
C ASN A 25 16.56 18.32 -10.84
N ALA A 26 17.19 19.49 -10.72
CA ALA A 26 17.97 20.11 -11.81
C ALA A 26 19.09 19.20 -12.35
N ASP A 27 19.61 18.31 -11.50
CA ASP A 27 20.71 17.39 -11.81
C ASP A 27 20.24 16.00 -12.31
N GLY A 28 18.93 15.75 -12.38
CA GLY A 28 18.36 14.47 -12.84
C GLY A 28 17.36 13.85 -11.86
N TYR A 29 17.26 12.52 -11.85
CA TYR A 29 16.38 11.77 -10.95
C TYR A 29 17.14 11.35 -9.69
N HIS A 30 16.55 11.60 -8.52
CA HIS A 30 17.04 11.13 -7.23
C HIS A 30 16.09 10.05 -6.69
N VAL A 31 16.64 8.91 -6.30
CA VAL A 31 15.87 7.77 -5.77
C VAL A 31 16.20 7.59 -4.31
N THR A 32 15.18 7.61 -3.44
CA THR A 32 15.32 7.41 -2.00
C THR A 32 14.42 6.28 -1.51
N GLY A 33 14.86 5.56 -0.48
CA GLY A 33 14.02 4.57 0.21
C GLY A 33 13.03 5.21 1.21
N GLN A 34 13.19 6.51 1.49
CA GLN A 34 12.35 7.26 2.43
C GLN A 34 11.60 8.38 1.71
N PRO A 35 10.36 8.70 2.13
CA PRO A 35 9.64 9.88 1.66
C PRO A 35 10.45 11.17 1.81
N PRO A 36 10.26 12.14 0.90
CA PRO A 36 10.91 13.44 1.01
C PRO A 36 10.47 14.17 2.28
N PHE A 37 11.41 14.89 2.92
CA PHE A 37 11.14 15.75 4.07
C PHE A 37 11.36 17.23 3.71
N PRO A 38 10.45 18.16 4.09
CA PRO A 38 9.17 17.92 4.75
C PRO A 38 8.25 17.10 3.84
N ALA A 39 7.30 16.34 4.41
CA ALA A 39 6.30 15.58 3.65
C ALA A 39 5.55 16.53 2.72
N VAL A 40 6.03 16.66 1.47
CA VAL A 40 5.44 17.58 0.51
C VAL A 40 4.09 16.98 0.12
N PRO A 41 2.98 17.74 0.19
CA PRO A 41 1.66 17.25 -0.21
C PRO A 41 1.57 16.79 -1.67
N ASP A 42 2.58 17.12 -2.48
CA ASP A 42 2.64 16.88 -3.91
C ASP A 42 3.28 15.52 -4.24
N THR A 43 2.87 14.45 -3.56
CA THR A 43 3.03 13.13 -4.17
C THR A 43 2.06 13.05 -5.34
N VAL A 44 2.54 13.41 -6.54
CA VAL A 44 1.69 13.60 -7.74
C VAL A 44 1.10 12.27 -8.24
N GLY A 45 1.63 11.14 -7.76
CA GLY A 45 1.04 9.83 -7.99
C GLY A 45 1.93 8.69 -7.53
N SER A 46 1.39 7.48 -7.66
CA SER A 46 2.11 6.23 -7.43
C SER A 46 2.14 5.41 -8.73
N VAL A 47 3.29 4.80 -9.03
CA VAL A 47 3.48 3.99 -10.23
C VAL A 47 3.93 2.60 -9.83
N ASP A 48 3.16 1.59 -10.21
CA ASP A 48 3.55 0.18 -10.13
C ASP A 48 4.39 -0.16 -11.36
N ILE A 49 5.63 -0.61 -11.15
CA ILE A 49 6.51 -1.07 -12.24
C ILE A 49 6.52 -2.59 -12.23
N ASP A 50 6.20 -3.18 -13.39
CA ASP A 50 6.48 -4.59 -13.68
C ASP A 50 7.79 -4.66 -14.45
N TRP A 51 8.85 -5.14 -13.80
CA TRP A 51 10.17 -5.23 -14.42
C TRP A 51 10.14 -6.26 -15.56
N VAL A 52 10.29 -5.78 -16.79
CA VAL A 52 10.56 -6.59 -17.98
C VAL A 52 12.04 -6.41 -18.31
N ASP A 53 12.92 -7.13 -17.60
CA ASP A 53 14.37 -7.42 -17.84
C ASP A 53 15.32 -6.37 -18.46
N ASP A 54 14.90 -5.12 -18.66
CA ASP A 54 15.70 -4.08 -19.31
C ASP A 54 16.25 -3.10 -18.27
N THR A 55 17.24 -3.57 -17.51
CA THR A 55 17.96 -2.81 -16.49
C THR A 55 19.04 -1.89 -17.09
N SER A 56 18.95 -1.55 -18.38
CA SER A 56 20.03 -0.88 -19.12
C SER A 56 20.19 0.61 -18.81
N SER A 57 19.26 1.25 -18.10
CA SER A 57 19.39 2.64 -17.65
C SER A 57 19.89 2.74 -16.20
N ALA A 58 20.74 3.74 -15.92
CA ALA A 58 21.25 3.98 -14.57
C ALA A 58 20.12 4.21 -13.54
N THR A 59 19.02 4.84 -13.97
CA THR A 59 17.81 5.02 -13.15
C THR A 59 17.08 3.70 -12.90
N ALA A 60 16.94 2.84 -13.90
CA ALA A 60 16.38 1.49 -13.72
C ALA A 60 17.22 0.66 -12.74
N GLY A 61 18.55 0.73 -12.83
CA GLY A 61 19.46 0.07 -11.88
C GLY A 61 19.30 0.58 -10.44
N SER A 62 19.20 1.89 -10.23
CA SER A 62 19.00 2.46 -8.89
C SER A 62 17.63 2.13 -8.29
N ILE A 63 16.56 2.15 -9.08
CA ILE A 63 15.23 1.77 -8.61
C ILE A 63 15.22 0.27 -8.29
N SER A 64 15.77 -0.60 -9.15
CA SER A 64 15.83 -2.05 -8.89
C SER A 64 16.70 -2.41 -7.68
N ALA A 65 17.77 -1.66 -7.41
CA ALA A 65 18.62 -1.87 -6.23
C ALA A 65 17.92 -1.48 -4.92
N VAL A 66 17.00 -0.50 -4.97
CA VAL A 66 16.17 -0.11 -3.82
C VAL A 66 14.96 -1.04 -3.68
N LEU A 67 14.41 -1.54 -4.79
CA LEU A 67 13.26 -2.45 -4.87
C LEU A 67 13.65 -3.94 -4.84
N ALA A 68 14.67 -4.33 -4.07
CA ALA A 68 15.04 -5.73 -3.89
C ALA A 68 13.82 -6.60 -3.49
N PRO A 69 13.51 -7.70 -4.19
CA PRO A 69 12.26 -8.44 -3.95
C PRO A 69 12.21 -9.00 -2.52
N ILE A 70 11.42 -8.37 -1.66
CA ILE A 70 10.97 -8.99 -0.42
C ILE A 70 9.74 -9.81 -0.77
N THR A 71 9.76 -11.07 -0.36
CA THR A 71 8.63 -12.00 -0.42
C THR A 71 7.36 -11.30 0.06
N VAL A 72 6.34 -11.29 -0.79
CA VAL A 72 5.00 -10.85 -0.43
C VAL A 72 4.53 -11.75 0.72
N ASP A 73 4.35 -11.17 1.91
CA ASP A 73 3.84 -11.90 3.07
C ASP A 73 2.46 -12.51 2.75
N ASP A 74 2.19 -13.68 3.33
CA ASP A 74 0.85 -14.28 3.30
C ASP A 74 -0.16 -13.26 3.85
N TRP A 75 -1.20 -12.95 3.08
CA TRP A 75 -2.08 -11.83 3.42
C TRP A 75 -2.83 -12.09 4.73
N GLN A 76 -3.08 -13.36 5.07
CA GLN A 76 -3.70 -13.76 6.33
C GLN A 76 -2.79 -13.41 7.51
N GLU A 77 -1.51 -13.78 7.45
CA GLU A 77 -0.53 -13.45 8.47
C GLU A 77 -0.36 -11.94 8.61
N ALA A 78 -0.26 -11.22 7.50
CA ALA A 78 -0.17 -9.76 7.49
C ALA A 78 -1.41 -9.11 8.13
N ALA A 79 -2.60 -9.59 7.81
CA ALA A 79 -3.85 -9.11 8.37
C ALA A 79 -3.94 -9.38 9.89
N HIS A 80 -3.55 -10.57 10.34
CA HIS A 80 -3.48 -10.91 11.77
C HIS A 80 -2.48 -10.03 12.54
N ARG A 81 -1.40 -9.62 11.90
CA ARG A 81 -0.37 -8.76 12.49
C ARG A 81 -0.83 -7.30 12.60
N VAL A 82 -1.51 -6.77 11.58
CA VAL A 82 -1.90 -5.35 11.55
C VAL A 82 -3.21 -5.07 12.26
N TRP A 83 -4.17 -6.01 12.24
CA TRP A 83 -5.49 -5.81 12.81
C TRP A 83 -5.50 -5.41 14.30
N PRO A 84 -4.67 -6.00 15.19
CA PRO A 84 -4.59 -5.56 16.59
C PRO A 84 -4.15 -4.11 16.77
N LYS A 85 -3.45 -3.52 15.78
CA LYS A 85 -3.08 -2.09 15.78
C LYS A 85 -4.24 -1.20 15.35
N TRP A 86 -5.06 -1.70 14.42
CA TRP A 86 -6.18 -0.97 13.83
C TRP A 86 -7.42 -1.01 14.72
N GLN A 87 -7.74 -2.16 15.30
CA GLN A 87 -8.93 -2.41 16.12
C GLN A 87 -9.18 -1.37 17.23
N PRO A 88 -8.15 -0.88 17.97
CA PRO A 88 -8.36 0.09 19.04
C PRO A 88 -8.74 1.50 18.56
N LEU A 89 -8.66 1.79 17.25
CA LEU A 89 -8.95 3.12 16.73
C LEU A 89 -10.46 3.44 16.82
N SER A 90 -10.77 4.67 17.23
CA SER A 90 -12.16 5.13 17.36
C SER A 90 -12.88 5.06 16.02
N GLY A 91 -14.02 4.36 15.98
CA GLY A 91 -14.83 4.16 14.77
C GLY A 91 -14.39 2.99 13.89
N MET A 92 -13.36 2.23 14.27
CA MET A 92 -13.00 0.98 13.62
C MET A 92 -14.13 -0.06 13.82
N PRO A 93 -14.46 -0.89 12.82
CA PRO A 93 -15.40 -1.99 13.01
C PRO A 93 -14.90 -2.96 14.09
N SER A 94 -15.82 -3.50 14.89
CA SER A 94 -15.44 -4.44 15.96
C SER A 94 -14.99 -5.80 15.39
N GLY A 95 -15.38 -6.14 14.16
CA GLY A 95 -14.82 -7.24 13.40
C GLY A 95 -14.61 -6.96 11.91
N LEU A 96 -13.62 -7.64 11.34
CA LEU A 96 -13.25 -7.58 9.94
C LEU A 96 -13.25 -8.99 9.35
N ARG A 97 -14.00 -9.17 8.27
CA ARG A 97 -13.92 -10.34 7.41
C ARG A 97 -13.13 -9.98 6.16
N VAL A 98 -12.18 -10.83 5.79
CA VAL A 98 -11.41 -10.65 4.56
C VAL A 98 -11.56 -11.92 3.75
N VAL A 99 -11.94 -11.77 2.49
CA VAL A 99 -12.23 -12.86 1.57
C VAL A 99 -11.35 -12.69 0.34
N SER A 100 -10.55 -13.71 0.05
CA SER A 100 -9.86 -13.81 -1.23
C SER A 100 -10.87 -14.07 -2.36
N ILE A 101 -10.64 -13.47 -3.52
CA ILE A 101 -11.39 -13.81 -4.75
C ILE A 101 -10.61 -14.76 -5.67
N ASP A 102 -9.32 -14.96 -5.40
CA ASP A 102 -8.47 -15.87 -6.18
C ASP A 102 -8.54 -17.30 -5.63
N GLY A 103 -8.82 -17.44 -4.33
CA GLY A 103 -9.00 -18.72 -3.64
C GLY A 103 -10.26 -18.76 -2.80
N GLU A 104 -10.48 -19.90 -2.14
CA GLU A 104 -11.58 -20.10 -1.18
C GLU A 104 -11.18 -19.73 0.26
N ASN A 105 -10.13 -18.93 0.42
CA ASN A 105 -9.60 -18.55 1.72
C ASN A 105 -10.30 -17.31 2.28
N GLU A 106 -10.66 -17.38 3.55
CA GLU A 106 -11.15 -16.24 4.31
C GLU A 106 -10.60 -16.24 5.73
N ILE A 107 -10.54 -15.05 6.31
CA ILE A 107 -10.25 -14.88 7.74
C ILE A 107 -11.31 -13.99 8.39
N LEU A 108 -11.50 -14.23 9.68
CA LEU A 108 -12.31 -13.40 10.56
C LEU A 108 -11.41 -12.86 11.65
N LEU A 109 -11.45 -11.54 11.81
CA LEU A 109 -10.64 -10.78 12.75
C LEU A 109 -11.57 -10.00 13.66
N GLY A 110 -11.27 -9.95 14.97
CA GLY A 110 -12.13 -9.28 15.95
C GLY A 110 -13.46 -10.02 16.21
N GLU A 111 -14.52 -9.26 16.42
CA GLU A 111 -15.83 -9.79 16.84
C GLU A 111 -16.69 -10.29 15.65
N PRO A 112 -17.19 -11.54 15.68
CA PRO A 112 -17.87 -12.17 14.55
C PRO A 112 -19.27 -11.59 14.23
N GLY A 113 -19.84 -10.72 15.08
CA GLY A 113 -21.22 -10.23 14.94
C GLY A 113 -21.38 -8.89 14.22
N CYS A 114 -20.29 -8.16 13.96
CA CYS A 114 -20.33 -6.82 13.36
C CYS A 114 -19.22 -6.70 12.30
N LEU A 115 -19.34 -7.52 11.24
CA LEU A 115 -18.30 -7.68 10.25
C LEU A 115 -18.38 -6.63 9.15
N PHE A 116 -17.38 -5.76 9.11
CA PHE A 116 -17.00 -5.11 7.86
C PHE A 116 -16.31 -6.16 6.98
N THR A 117 -16.64 -6.23 5.68
CA THR A 117 -16.05 -7.24 4.79
C THR A 117 -15.24 -6.59 3.68
N ILE A 118 -14.03 -7.11 3.42
CA ILE A 118 -13.18 -6.77 2.28
C ILE A 118 -13.08 -8.00 1.37
N PHE A 119 -13.25 -7.79 0.07
CA PHE A 119 -13.01 -8.77 -0.97
C PHE A 119 -11.88 -8.28 -1.87
N GLY A 120 -10.90 -9.11 -2.18
CA GLY A 120 -9.83 -8.74 -3.10
C GLY A 120 -8.97 -9.93 -3.54
N PRO A 121 -8.17 -9.77 -4.61
CA PRO A 121 -7.14 -10.74 -4.98
C PRO A 121 -6.11 -10.91 -3.86
N ASP A 122 -5.53 -12.10 -3.72
CA ASP A 122 -4.54 -12.42 -2.67
C ASP A 122 -3.40 -11.40 -2.67
N ARG A 123 -2.87 -11.11 -3.86
CA ARG A 123 -1.77 -10.14 -4.04
C ARG A 123 -2.15 -8.73 -3.59
N VAL A 124 -3.39 -8.31 -3.82
CA VAL A 124 -3.85 -6.97 -3.42
C VAL A 124 -4.04 -6.92 -1.91
N LEU A 125 -4.60 -7.98 -1.32
CA LEU A 125 -4.76 -8.11 0.13
C LEU A 125 -3.41 -8.13 0.85
N SER A 126 -2.42 -8.88 0.35
CA SER A 126 -1.06 -8.91 0.92
C SER A 126 -0.43 -7.52 0.92
N ARG A 127 -0.52 -6.79 -0.20
CA ARG A 127 0.01 -5.43 -0.30
C ARG A 127 -0.71 -4.47 0.63
N LEU A 128 -2.03 -4.61 0.76
CA LEU A 128 -2.85 -3.76 1.63
C LEU A 128 -2.50 -3.95 3.11
N PHE A 129 -2.43 -5.19 3.58
CA PHE A 129 -2.15 -5.48 5.00
C PHE A 129 -0.67 -5.35 5.37
N SER A 130 0.22 -5.36 4.39
CA SER A 130 1.65 -5.02 4.58
C SER A 130 1.92 -3.51 4.59
N GLY A 131 0.96 -2.68 4.20
CA GLY A 131 1.12 -1.21 4.14
C GLY A 131 1.76 -0.69 2.84
N ASP A 132 1.88 -1.53 1.82
CA ASP A 132 2.55 -1.20 0.55
C ASP A 132 1.65 -0.34 -0.35
N VAL A 133 0.35 -0.55 -0.21
CA VAL A 133 -0.71 0.22 -0.86
C VAL A 133 -1.67 0.76 0.19
N LEU A 134 -2.17 1.97 -0.05
CA LEU A 134 -3.16 2.57 0.80
C LEU A 134 -4.54 1.97 0.50
N PHE A 135 -5.42 1.99 1.50
CA PHE A 135 -6.76 1.41 1.38
C PHE A 135 -7.60 2.13 0.31
N ASP A 136 -7.49 3.46 0.23
CA ASP A 136 -8.20 4.28 -0.74
C ASP A 136 -7.70 4.07 -2.17
N GLU A 137 -6.39 3.89 -2.36
CA GLU A 137 -5.80 3.57 -3.67
C GLU A 137 -6.42 2.28 -4.26
N VAL A 138 -6.43 1.20 -3.49
CA VAL A 138 -6.98 -0.09 -3.98
C VAL A 138 -8.51 -0.07 -4.11
N LEU A 139 -9.19 0.71 -3.27
CA LEU A 139 -10.64 0.88 -3.34
C LEU A 139 -11.06 1.66 -4.59
N PHE A 140 -10.44 2.82 -4.83
CA PHE A 140 -10.79 3.68 -5.98
C PHE A 140 -10.27 3.13 -7.31
N ALA A 141 -9.20 2.32 -7.29
CA ALA A 141 -8.79 1.52 -8.44
C ALA A 141 -9.70 0.31 -8.71
N ASN A 142 -10.72 0.08 -7.87
CA ASN A 142 -11.67 -1.03 -7.97
C ASN A 142 -10.98 -2.41 -7.92
N LEU A 143 -9.85 -2.50 -7.19
CA LEU A 143 -9.09 -3.72 -6.96
C LEU A 143 -9.62 -4.51 -5.76
N ILE A 144 -10.29 -3.83 -4.83
CA ILE A 144 -11.04 -4.45 -3.74
C ILE A 144 -12.52 -4.04 -3.78
N ARG A 145 -13.36 -4.84 -3.15
CA ARG A 145 -14.76 -4.50 -2.87
C ARG A 145 -15.01 -4.57 -1.38
N ILE A 146 -15.95 -3.76 -0.89
CA ILE A 146 -16.25 -3.66 0.53
C ILE A 146 -17.74 -3.82 0.79
N VAL A 147 -18.07 -4.38 1.95
CA VAL A 147 -19.43 -4.41 2.51
C VAL A 147 -19.36 -3.90 3.94
N GLY A 148 -19.94 -2.73 4.18
CA GLY A 148 -19.91 -2.07 5.49
C GLY A 148 -20.35 -0.61 5.42
N GLY A 149 -20.22 0.12 6.55
CA GLY A 149 -20.61 1.52 6.64
C GLY A 149 -19.52 2.48 6.16
N LEU A 150 -19.90 3.60 5.52
CA LEU A 150 -18.96 4.63 5.05
C LEU A 150 -18.08 5.21 6.17
N GLY A 151 -18.60 5.30 7.40
CA GLY A 151 -17.81 5.73 8.56
C GLY A 151 -16.64 4.79 8.84
N GLN A 152 -16.86 3.48 8.75
CA GLN A 152 -15.81 2.47 8.95
C GLN A 152 -14.76 2.52 7.84
N VAL A 153 -15.18 2.79 6.59
CA VAL A 153 -14.27 3.01 5.45
C VAL A 153 -13.34 4.17 5.72
N SER A 154 -13.87 5.30 6.19
CA SER A 154 -13.06 6.49 6.50
C SER A 154 -11.99 6.20 7.56
N VAL A 155 -12.31 5.40 8.58
CA VAL A 155 -11.35 5.04 9.63
C VAL A 155 -10.30 4.06 9.12
N LEU A 156 -10.68 3.09 8.28
CA LEU A 156 -9.74 2.15 7.64
C LEU A 156 -8.75 2.87 6.72
N ILE A 157 -9.21 3.87 5.96
CA ILE A 157 -8.32 4.73 5.15
C ILE A 157 -7.30 5.41 6.06
N GLY A 158 -7.75 6.08 7.12
CA GLY A 158 -6.86 6.73 8.08
C GLY A 158 -5.87 5.77 8.75
N ALA A 159 -6.31 4.56 9.11
CA ALA A 159 -5.45 3.54 9.70
C ALA A 159 -4.38 3.02 8.73
N SER A 160 -4.75 2.82 7.45
CA SER A 160 -3.81 2.40 6.40
C SER A 160 -2.75 3.48 6.11
N MET A 161 -3.16 4.75 6.08
CA MET A 161 -2.23 5.87 5.95
C MET A 161 -1.30 5.95 7.15
N ARG A 162 -1.83 5.77 8.37
CA ARG A 162 -0.99 5.75 9.56
C ARG A 162 0.04 4.62 9.49
N GLU A 163 -0.31 3.39 9.12
CA GLU A 163 0.68 2.31 8.99
C GLU A 163 1.75 2.63 7.92
N ALA A 164 1.35 3.23 6.80
CA ALA A 164 2.27 3.61 5.72
C ALA A 164 3.20 4.78 6.10
N PHE A 165 2.80 5.65 7.04
CA PHE A 165 3.51 6.88 7.38
C PHE A 165 3.95 7.00 8.86
N ASP A 166 3.62 6.07 9.78
CA ASP A 166 3.95 6.18 11.23
C ASP A 166 5.47 6.16 11.47
N GLY A 167 6.28 5.77 10.48
CA GLY A 167 7.73 6.00 10.51
C GLY A 167 8.17 7.48 10.43
N PHE A 168 7.24 8.44 10.34
CA PHE A 168 7.49 9.88 10.21
C PHE A 168 7.04 10.74 11.41
N LEU A 169 6.34 10.17 12.39
CA LEU A 169 5.76 10.95 13.50
C LEU A 169 6.46 10.77 14.85
N ASP A 170 7.65 10.17 14.87
CA ASP A 170 8.56 10.18 16.03
C ASP A 170 9.75 11.14 15.82
#